data_AF-A0A523ZEK7-F1
#
_entry.id   AF-A0A523ZEK7-F1
#
_cell.length_a   1.000
_cell.length_b   1.000
_cell.length_c   1.000
_cell.angle_alpha   90.00
_cell.angle_beta   90.00
_cell.angle_gamma   90.00
#
_symmetry.space_group_name_H-M   'P 1'
#
loop_
_entity.id
_entity.type
_entity.pdbx_description
1 polymer ?
#
loop_
_entity_poly.entity_id
_entity_poly.type
_entity_poly.pdbx_seq_one_letter_code
_entity_poly.pdbx_strand_id
1 'polypeptide(L)'
;SDNTAFNIVKKVLGKEVIEAATQEIGMKDTVIEGEQKTTPYDIGLFFRKLWQGDIVPQKQRDEILGFLTDTVYESWISEGITDVDVAHKFGREVHVVNDAGIVLADEPFVLVILTKGVVEREADEVFPELAKLVYGIEAR
;
A
#
# COMPACT_ATOMS: atom_id res chain seq x y z
N SER A 1 2.42 8.23 8.40
CA SER A 1 1.72 7.15 9.14
C SER A 1 1.44 7.61 10.56
N ASP A 2 0.64 8.67 10.71
CA ASP A 2 0.32 9.27 12.00
C ASP A 2 -0.92 8.58 12.60
N ASN A 3 -0.71 7.81 13.67
CA ASN A 3 -1.78 7.07 14.33
C ASN A 3 -2.80 7.99 15.01
N THR A 4 -2.42 9.20 15.43
CA THR A 4 -3.35 10.19 15.99
C THR A 4 -4.27 10.73 14.90
N ALA A 5 -3.73 11.14 13.76
CA ALA A 5 -4.53 11.59 12.62
C ALA A 5 -5.46 10.48 12.11
N PHE A 6 -4.95 9.25 11.97
CA PHE A 6 -5.75 8.08 11.61
C PHE A 6 -6.94 7.87 12.56
N ASN A 7 -6.71 7.92 13.88
CA ASN A 7 -7.77 7.73 14.87
C ASN A 7 -8.82 8.86 14.84
N ILE A 8 -8.42 10.10 14.54
CA ILE A 8 -9.36 11.22 14.35
C ILE A 8 -10.25 10.95 13.13
N VAL A 9 -9.67 10.61 11.98
CA VAL A 9 -10.43 10.32 10.75
C VAL A 9 -11.35 9.12 10.96
N LYS A 10 -10.85 8.04 11.56
CA LYS A 10 -11.64 6.85 11.92
C LYS A 10 -12.84 7.20 12.79
N LYS A 11 -12.66 8.07 13.78
CA LYS A 11 -13.74 8.54 14.66
C LYS A 11 -14.78 9.39 13.93
N VAL A 12 -14.37 10.19 12.95
CA VAL A 12 -15.27 11.02 12.14
C VAL A 12 -16.09 10.17 11.17
N LEU A 13 -15.47 9.21 10.49
CA LEU A 13 -16.15 8.35 9.52
C LEU A 13 -17.03 7.29 10.17
N GLY A 14 -16.58 6.73 11.30
CA GLY A 14 -17.21 5.56 11.91
C GLY A 14 -16.76 4.26 11.25
N LYS A 15 -16.72 3.18 12.03
CA LYS A 15 -16.21 1.88 11.57
C LYS A 15 -17.07 1.30 10.45
N GLU A 16 -18.38 1.48 10.52
CA GLU A 16 -19.34 0.89 9.60
C GLU A 16 -19.12 1.41 8.17
N VAL A 17 -18.76 2.68 8.03
CA VAL A 17 -18.44 3.30 6.73
C VAL A 17 -17.16 2.72 6.13
N ILE A 18 -16.13 2.53 6.96
CA ILE A 18 -14.84 1.99 6.51
C ILE A 18 -14.97 0.50 6.15
N GLU A 19 -15.72 -0.27 6.94
CA GLU A 19 -16.01 -1.68 6.64
C GLU A 19 -16.83 -1.83 5.35
N ALA A 20 -17.86 -1.00 5.18
CA ALA A 20 -18.67 -1.01 3.96
C ALA A 20 -17.83 -0.69 2.71
N ALA A 21 -16.97 0.33 2.78
CA ALA A 21 -16.06 0.68 1.69
C ALA A 21 -15.09 -0.48 1.37
N THR A 22 -14.52 -1.11 2.40
CA THR A 22 -13.62 -2.27 2.26
C THR A 22 -14.33 -3.44 1.53
N GLN A 23 -15.58 -3.71 1.89
CA GLN A 23 -16.41 -4.74 1.26
C GLN A 23 -16.81 -4.39 -0.17
N GLU A 24 -17.16 -3.13 -0.45
CA GLU A 24 -17.54 -2.63 -1.78
C GLU A 24 -16.38 -2.73 -2.78
N ILE A 25 -15.16 -2.44 -2.33
CA ILE A 25 -13.93 -2.62 -3.12
C ILE A 25 -13.69 -4.11 -3.42
N GLY A 26 -14.21 -5.01 -2.57
CA GLY A 26 -14.10 -6.46 -2.72
C GLY A 26 -12.96 -7.08 -1.91
N MET A 27 -12.43 -6.37 -0.90
CA MET A 27 -11.34 -6.83 -0.03
C MET A 27 -11.88 -7.78 1.05
N LYS A 28 -12.17 -9.03 0.65
CA LYS A 28 -12.94 -10.00 1.46
C LYS A 28 -12.19 -10.56 2.66
N ASP A 29 -10.87 -10.54 2.62
CA ASP A 29 -10.00 -11.10 3.66
C ASP A 29 -9.35 -10.01 4.53
N THR A 30 -9.75 -8.75 4.32
CA THR A 30 -9.30 -7.60 5.09
C THR A 30 -10.20 -7.34 6.28
N VAL A 31 -9.59 -7.32 7.47
CA VAL A 31 -10.24 -7.03 8.74
C VAL A 31 -9.62 -5.77 9.31
N ILE A 32 -10.45 -4.75 9.55
CA ILE A 32 -10.01 -3.40 9.96
C ILE A 32 -10.19 -3.13 11.46
N GLU A 33 -10.95 -3.97 12.16
CA GLU A 33 -11.22 -3.90 13.61
C GLU A 33 -10.68 -5.12 14.35
N GLY A 34 -10.25 -4.93 15.60
CA GLY A 34 -9.69 -6.01 16.42
C GLY A 34 -8.29 -6.43 15.94
N GLU A 35 -8.11 -7.74 15.71
CA GLU A 35 -6.86 -8.27 15.13
C GLU A 35 -6.83 -7.95 13.63
N GLN A 36 -6.25 -6.81 13.28
CA GLN A 36 -6.18 -6.31 11.91
C GLN A 36 -5.34 -7.24 11.03
N LYS A 37 -5.88 -7.57 9.85
CA LYS A 37 -5.22 -8.43 8.86
C LYS A 37 -5.69 -8.10 7.45
N THR A 38 -4.90 -8.49 6.47
CA THR A 38 -5.21 -8.37 5.05
C THR A 38 -4.42 -9.42 4.27
N THR A 39 -4.55 -9.44 2.94
CA THR A 39 -3.81 -10.32 2.03
C THR A 39 -3.17 -9.50 0.92
N PRO A 40 -2.09 -10.01 0.27
CA PRO A 40 -1.52 -9.31 -0.88
C PRO A 40 -2.52 -9.12 -2.01
N TYR A 41 -3.46 -10.06 -2.17
CA TYR A 41 -4.53 -9.99 -3.17
C TYR A 41 -5.49 -8.83 -2.91
N ASP A 42 -5.98 -8.68 -1.67
CA ASP A 42 -6.92 -7.61 -1.31
C ASP A 42 -6.28 -6.23 -1.46
N ILE A 43 -5.05 -6.05 -1.00
CA ILE A 43 -4.31 -4.80 -1.16
C ILE A 43 -4.01 -4.53 -2.64
N GLY A 44 -3.67 -5.58 -3.40
CA GLY A 44 -3.48 -5.48 -4.85
C GLY A 44 -4.75 -5.04 -5.58
N LEU A 45 -5.91 -5.57 -5.16
CA LEU A 45 -7.22 -5.19 -5.67
C LEU A 45 -7.55 -3.74 -5.34
N PHE A 46 -7.28 -3.28 -4.12
CA PHE A 46 -7.44 -1.88 -3.71
C PHE A 46 -6.69 -0.93 -4.64
N PHE A 47 -5.37 -1.14 -4.79
CA PHE A 47 -4.55 -0.25 -5.63
C PHE A 47 -4.95 -0.31 -7.10
N ARG A 48 -5.28 -1.50 -7.63
CA ARG A 48 -5.77 -1.64 -9.01
C ARG A 48 -7.05 -0.84 -9.24
N LYS A 49 -8.04 -0.97 -8.34
CA LYS A 49 -9.31 -0.24 -8.43
C LYS A 49 -9.14 1.25 -8.23
N LEU A 50 -8.25 1.67 -7.32
CA LEU A 50 -7.89 3.06 -7.15
C LEU A 50 -7.34 3.64 -8.45
N TRP A 51 -6.34 2.98 -9.05
CA TRP A 51 -5.75 3.39 -10.33
C TRP A 51 -6.78 3.53 -11.46
N GLN A 52 -7.66 2.54 -11.59
CA GLN A 52 -8.71 2.49 -12.61
C GLN A 52 -9.82 3.55 -12.42
N GLY A 53 -9.88 4.21 -11.25
CA GLY A 53 -10.93 5.18 -10.94
C GLY A 53 -12.25 4.52 -10.50
N ASP A 54 -12.20 3.26 -10.07
CA ASP A 54 -13.37 2.49 -9.62
C ASP A 54 -13.81 2.86 -8.20
N ILE A 55 -12.95 3.52 -7.41
CA ILE A 55 -13.20 3.83 -5.98
C ILE A 55 -13.64 5.28 -5.81
N VAL A 56 -12.97 6.21 -6.51
CA VAL A 56 -13.22 7.65 -6.40
C VAL A 56 -13.02 8.32 -7.77
N PRO A 57 -13.61 9.50 -8.02
CA PRO A 57 -13.40 10.22 -9.27
C PRO A 57 -11.93 10.61 -9.48
N GLN A 58 -11.56 10.85 -10.73
CA GLN A 58 -10.18 11.08 -11.18
C GLN A 58 -9.41 12.09 -10.30
N LYS A 59 -10.02 13.23 -10.00
CA LYS A 59 -9.38 14.29 -9.20
C LYS A 59 -8.99 13.79 -7.80
N GLN A 60 -9.89 13.08 -7.12
CA GLN A 60 -9.64 12.54 -5.78
C GLN A 60 -8.67 11.36 -5.82
N ARG A 61 -8.74 10.54 -6.87
CA ARG A 61 -7.73 9.49 -7.10
C ARG A 61 -6.34 10.09 -7.17
N ASP A 62 -6.15 11.10 -8.00
CA ASP A 62 -4.84 11.73 -8.21
C ASP A 62 -4.34 12.40 -6.92
N GLU A 63 -5.25 12.98 -6.13
CA GLU A 63 -4.94 13.51 -4.80
C GLU A 63 -4.49 12.41 -3.81
N ILE A 64 -5.19 11.27 -3.76
CA ILE A 64 -4.82 10.13 -2.92
C ILE A 64 -3.45 9.58 -3.34
N LEU A 65 -3.21 9.40 -4.63
CA LEU A 65 -1.92 8.93 -5.14
C LEU A 65 -0.80 9.93 -4.80
N GLY A 66 -1.08 11.23 -4.88
CA GLY A 66 -0.16 12.28 -4.44
C GLY A 66 0.20 12.18 -2.96
N PHE A 67 -0.74 11.85 -2.07
CA PHE A 67 -0.46 11.62 -0.65
C PHE A 67 0.35 10.35 -0.36
N LEU A 68 0.38 9.41 -1.31
CA LEU A 68 1.11 8.15 -1.20
C LEU A 68 2.48 8.20 -1.89
N THR A 69 2.84 9.32 -2.52
CA THR A 69 4.11 9.50 -3.25
C THR A 69 4.99 10.49 -2.50
N ASP A 70 6.32 10.32 -2.54
CA ASP A 70 7.31 11.20 -1.89
C ASP A 70 6.98 11.46 -0.41
N THR A 71 6.73 10.36 0.31
CA THR A 71 6.45 10.39 1.75
C THR A 71 7.76 10.46 2.54
N VAL A 72 7.67 10.56 3.87
CA VAL A 72 8.88 10.48 4.73
C VAL A 72 9.37 9.04 4.96
N TYR A 73 8.76 8.03 4.33
CA TYR A 73 9.02 6.62 4.54
C TYR A 73 9.27 5.87 3.22
N GLU A 74 10.42 6.13 2.59
CA GLU A 74 10.74 5.65 1.24
C GLU A 74 11.75 4.48 1.20
N SER A 75 12.09 3.89 2.35
CA SER A 75 13.23 2.94 2.48
C SER A 75 13.03 1.53 1.90
N TRP A 76 11.93 1.26 1.18
CA TRP A 76 11.58 -0.10 0.73
C TRP A 76 11.31 -0.16 -0.77
N ILE A 77 10.05 -0.21 -1.22
CA ILE A 77 9.76 -0.30 -2.65
C ILE A 77 10.37 0.89 -3.40
N SER A 78 10.20 2.10 -2.86
CA SER A 78 10.73 3.33 -3.45
C SER A 78 12.26 3.42 -3.44
N GLU A 79 12.94 2.84 -2.44
CA GLU A 79 14.41 2.77 -2.43
C GLU A 79 14.93 1.80 -3.51
N GLY A 80 14.19 0.72 -3.78
CA GLY A 80 14.53 -0.24 -4.82
C GLY A 80 14.26 0.25 -6.25
N ILE A 81 13.34 1.21 -6.42
CA ILE A 81 12.87 1.70 -7.72
C ILE A 81 12.99 3.22 -7.75
N THR A 82 14.10 3.70 -8.31
CA THR A 82 14.45 5.14 -8.31
C THR A 82 14.26 5.82 -9.67
N ASP A 83 13.95 5.05 -10.71
CA ASP A 83 13.78 5.56 -12.08
C ASP A 83 12.41 6.23 -12.29
N VAL A 84 11.42 5.84 -11.50
CA VAL A 84 10.02 6.30 -11.59
C VAL A 84 9.42 6.48 -10.20
N ASP A 85 8.39 7.30 -10.09
CA ASP A 85 7.67 7.51 -8.84
C ASP A 85 6.94 6.24 -8.39
N VAL A 86 6.83 6.06 -7.07
CA VAL A 86 6.07 4.99 -6.45
C VAL A 86 5.05 5.60 -5.49
N ALA A 87 3.76 5.34 -5.72
CA ALA A 87 2.69 5.71 -4.82
C ALA A 87 2.39 4.52 -3.88
N HIS A 88 2.90 4.55 -2.65
CA HIS A 88 2.91 3.40 -1.75
C HIS A 88 2.52 3.70 -0.30
N LYS A 89 2.27 2.64 0.46
CA LYS A 89 2.06 2.68 1.90
C LYS A 89 2.84 1.57 2.60
N PHE A 90 3.86 2.00 3.32
CA PHE A 90 4.62 1.17 4.23
C PHE A 90 3.81 0.76 5.48
N GLY A 91 4.13 -0.37 6.10
CA GLY A 91 3.60 -0.80 7.40
C GLY A 91 4.64 -1.57 8.20
N ARG A 92 4.78 -1.25 9.49
CA ARG A 92 5.72 -1.91 10.41
C ARG A 92 5.07 -2.14 11.76
N GLU A 93 5.14 -3.38 12.20
CA GLU A 93 4.82 -3.83 13.55
C GLU A 93 5.85 -4.88 13.97
N VAL A 94 5.83 -5.30 15.25
CA VAL A 94 6.75 -6.35 15.74
C VAL A 94 6.59 -7.62 14.90
N HIS A 95 7.69 -8.07 14.30
CA HIS A 95 7.77 -9.21 13.37
C HIS A 95 6.93 -9.11 12.09
N VAL A 96 6.49 -7.91 11.71
CA VAL A 96 5.66 -7.66 10.52
C VAL A 96 6.19 -6.42 9.79
N VAL A 97 6.68 -6.62 8.57
CA VAL A 97 7.15 -5.55 7.68
C VAL A 97 6.44 -5.68 6.34
N ASN A 98 5.81 -4.61 5.89
CA ASN A 98 4.92 -4.61 4.73
C ASN A 98 5.13 -3.34 3.90
N ASP A 99 5.03 -3.46 2.58
CA ASP A 99 4.95 -2.31 1.69
C ASP A 99 4.09 -2.65 0.49
N ALA A 100 3.32 -1.68 0.01
CA ALA A 100 2.40 -1.89 -1.09
C ALA A 100 2.09 -0.59 -1.81
N GLY A 101 2.08 -0.63 -3.14
CA GLY A 101 1.85 0.56 -3.93
C GLY A 101 1.70 0.32 -5.42
N ILE A 102 1.63 1.43 -6.15
CA ILE A 102 1.65 1.47 -7.61
C ILE A 102 3.00 2.03 -8.03
N VAL A 103 3.72 1.29 -8.88
CA VAL A 103 4.94 1.76 -9.54
C VAL A 103 4.51 2.47 -10.83
N LEU A 104 4.81 3.77 -10.93
CA LEU A 104 4.35 4.64 -12.03
C LEU A 104 5.29 4.57 -13.25
N ALA A 105 5.57 3.35 -13.71
CA ALA A 105 6.30 3.08 -14.94
C ALA A 105 5.48 3.44 -16.20
N ASP A 106 6.09 3.33 -17.39
CA ASP A 106 5.39 3.51 -18.67
C ASP A 106 4.15 2.59 -18.77
N GLU A 107 4.26 1.36 -18.28
CA GLU A 107 3.14 0.48 -17.97
C GLU A 107 3.02 0.32 -16.43
N PRO A 108 2.13 1.10 -15.77
CA PRO A 108 2.02 1.06 -14.32
C PRO A 108 1.55 -0.30 -13.81
N PHE A 109 2.16 -0.76 -12.73
CA PHE A 109 1.81 -2.02 -12.09
C PHE A 109 1.72 -1.88 -10.57
N VAL A 110 1.00 -2.83 -9.96
CA VAL A 110 0.82 -2.89 -8.51
C VAL A 110 1.83 -3.87 -7.93
N LEU A 111 2.59 -3.44 -6.92
CA LEU A 111 3.51 -4.28 -6.16
C LEU A 111 3.07 -4.33 -4.70
N VAL A 112 2.96 -5.54 -4.15
CA VAL A 112 2.56 -5.78 -2.77
C VAL A 112 3.50 -6.80 -2.13
N ILE A 113 4.16 -6.40 -1.05
CA ILE A 113 5.06 -7.23 -0.27
C ILE A 113 4.56 -7.22 1.18
N LEU A 114 3.99 -8.34 1.64
CA LEU A 114 3.57 -8.51 3.03
C LEU A 114 4.38 -9.61 3.70
N THR A 115 4.78 -9.42 4.95
CA THR A 115 5.50 -10.43 5.73
C THR A 115 4.88 -10.66 7.10
N LYS A 116 5.18 -11.83 7.68
CA LYS A 116 4.77 -12.19 9.05
C LYS A 116 5.83 -13.11 9.67
N GLY A 117 6.18 -12.85 10.93
CA GLY A 117 7.14 -13.65 11.67
C GLY A 117 8.59 -13.44 11.23
N VAL A 118 8.92 -12.24 10.73
CA VAL A 118 10.26 -11.93 10.19
C VAL A 118 11.13 -11.19 11.21
N VAL A 119 12.44 -11.22 10.97
CA VAL A 119 13.38 -10.27 11.57
C VAL A 119 13.33 -8.99 10.76
N GLU A 120 12.93 -7.88 11.38
CA GLU A 120 12.62 -6.63 10.68
C GLU A 120 13.82 -6.07 9.90
N ARG A 121 15.03 -6.25 10.43
CA ARG A 121 16.28 -5.84 9.77
C ARG A 121 16.53 -6.62 8.47
N GLU A 122 16.16 -7.89 8.40
CA GLU A 122 16.29 -8.67 7.17
C GLU A 122 15.32 -8.15 6.10
N ALA A 123 14.11 -7.73 6.51
CA ALA A 123 13.16 -7.12 5.59
C ALA A 123 13.67 -5.77 5.06
N ASP A 124 14.30 -4.94 5.90
CA ASP A 124 14.93 -3.67 5.46
C ASP A 124 15.99 -3.88 4.38
N GLU A 125 16.75 -4.97 4.45
CA GLU A 125 17.78 -5.30 3.46
C GLU A 125 17.18 -5.93 2.18
N VAL A 126 16.14 -6.77 2.31
CA VAL A 126 15.59 -7.56 1.19
C VAL A 126 14.56 -6.80 0.36
N PHE A 127 13.75 -5.91 0.97
CA PHE A 127 12.64 -5.24 0.28
C PHE A 127 13.10 -4.40 -0.92
N PRO A 128 14.12 -3.52 -0.81
CA PRO A 128 14.60 -2.74 -1.96
C PRO A 128 15.13 -3.63 -3.09
N GLU A 129 15.90 -4.67 -2.76
CA GLU A 129 16.45 -5.61 -3.75
C GLU A 129 15.35 -6.40 -4.47
N LEU A 130 14.31 -6.83 -3.74
CA LEU A 130 13.16 -7.51 -4.31
C LEU A 130 12.35 -6.57 -5.22
N ALA A 131 12.11 -5.33 -4.78
CA ALA A 131 11.40 -4.33 -5.58
C ALA A 131 12.15 -4.04 -6.89
N LYS A 132 13.47 -3.84 -6.82
CA LYS A 132 14.33 -3.65 -7.99
C LYS A 132 14.28 -4.84 -8.96
N LEU A 133 14.32 -6.07 -8.42
CA LEU A 133 14.24 -7.28 -9.23
C LEU A 133 12.91 -7.37 -9.99
N VAL A 134 11.79 -7.14 -9.30
CA VAL A 134 10.45 -7.18 -9.92
C VAL A 134 10.31 -6.07 -10.95
N TYR A 135 10.73 -4.84 -10.64
CA TYR A 135 10.72 -3.74 -11.59
C TYR A 135 11.52 -4.06 -12.86
N GLY A 136 12.71 -4.65 -12.71
CA GLY A 136 13.53 -5.08 -13.84
C GLY A 136 12.94 -6.22 -14.68
N ILE A 137 11.83 -6.86 -14.25
CA ILE A 137 11.07 -7.87 -15.01
C ILE A 137 9.85 -7.24 -15.66
N GLU A 138 9.07 -6.47 -14.89
CA GLU A 138 7.78 -5.91 -15.32
C GLU A 138 7.92 -4.67 -16.19
N ALA A 139 8.96 -3.85 -16.00
CA ALA A 139 9.18 -2.62 -16.78
C ALA A 139 10.01 -2.83 -18.06
N ARG A 140 10.05 -4.06 -18.57
CA ARG A 140 10.76 -4.41 -19.83
C ARG A 140 9.87 -4.33 -21.05
#